data_AF-A0AAP6ELG0-F1
#
_entry.id   AF-A0AAP6ELG0-F1
#
_cell.length_a   1.000
_cell.length_b   1.000
_cell.length_c   1.000
_cell.angle_alpha   90.00
_cell.angle_beta   90.00
_cell.angle_gamma   90.00
#
_symmetry.space_group_name_H-M   'P 1'
#
loop_
_entity.id
_entity.type
_entity.pdbx_description
1 polymer ?
#
loop_
_entity_poly.entity_id
_entity_poly.type
_entity_poly.pdbx_seq_one_letter_code
_entity_poly.pdbx_strand_id
1 'polypeptide(L)' 'GEDIRILDLTDRPNPGLPAQDFWMFDESKVVLMNYRPDGTQTGRELYEGDPEPYRSWRRLAVAESVPFLEYVSGARRP' A
#
# COMPACT_ATOMS: atom_id res chain seq x y z
N GLY A 1 -18.15 -5.47 -1.32
CA GLY A 1 -17.09 -6.38 -0.87
C GLY A 1 -15.79 -5.61 -0.82
N GLU A 2 -14.86 -6.02 0.03
CA GLU A 2 -13.51 -5.45 0.09
C GLU A 2 -12.62 -6.15 -0.95
N ASP A 3 -11.78 -5.41 -1.68
CA ASP A 3 -10.76 -5.96 -2.59
C ASP A 3 -9.40 -5.84 -1.91
N ILE A 4 -9.00 -6.92 -1.23
CA ILE A 4 -7.71 -7.01 -0.54
C ILE A 4 -6.70 -7.64 -1.48
N ARG A 5 -5.54 -6.99 -1.62
CA ARG A 5 -4.45 -7.45 -2.47
C ARG A 5 -3.14 -7.49 -1.70
N ILE A 6 -2.28 -8.44 -2.03
CA ILE A 6 -0.98 -8.64 -1.40
C ILE A 6 0.12 -8.45 -2.44
N LEU A 7 1.05 -7.54 -2.15
CA LEU A 7 2.30 -7.41 -2.87
C LEU A 7 3.38 -8.13 -2.05
N ASP A 8 3.80 -9.29 -2.53
CA ASP A 8 4.87 -10.06 -1.91
C ASP A 8 6.24 -9.54 -2.40
N LEU A 9 7.03 -9.01 -1.46
CA LEU A 9 8.39 -8.52 -1.69
C LEU A 9 9.46 -9.44 -1.08
N THR A 10 9.11 -10.65 -0.61
CA THR A 10 10.06 -11.56 0.07
C THR A 10 11.30 -11.85 -0.77
N ASP A 11 11.13 -12.08 -2.08
CA ASP A 11 12.23 -12.46 -2.99
C ASP A 11 12.50 -11.43 -4.10
N ARG A 12 11.98 -10.21 -3.96
CA ARG A 12 12.12 -9.16 -4.98
C ARG A 12 12.26 -7.76 -4.35
N PRO A 13 13.01 -6.85 -4.99
CA PRO A 13 13.13 -5.49 -4.50
C PRO A 13 11.78 -4.75 -4.56
N ASN A 14 11.63 -3.76 -3.67
CA ASN A 14 10.50 -2.82 -3.71
C ASN A 14 10.48 -2.09 -5.08
N PRO A 15 9.37 -2.12 -5.83
CA PRO A 15 9.27 -1.53 -7.17
C PRO A 15 9.27 0.01 -7.21
N GLY A 16 9.48 0.69 -6.07
CA GLY A 16 9.48 2.14 -5.96
C GLY A 16 8.31 2.70 -5.13
N LEU A 17 7.67 1.86 -4.31
CA LEU A 17 6.66 2.29 -3.34
C LEU A 17 7.30 3.00 -2.14
N PRO A 18 6.60 3.97 -1.54
CA PRO A 18 7.11 4.69 -0.38
C PRO A 18 7.20 3.76 0.83
N ALA A 19 8.12 4.07 1.75
CA ALA A 19 8.16 3.41 3.06
C ALA A 19 7.06 3.93 4.01
N GLN A 20 6.49 5.11 3.71
CA GLN A 20 5.43 5.73 4.50
C GLN A 20 4.09 5.05 4.21
N ASP A 21 3.45 4.52 5.25
CA ASP A 21 2.08 4.02 5.17
C ASP A 21 1.09 5.17 4.99
N PHE A 22 0.08 4.97 4.15
CA PHE A 22 -0.97 5.96 3.93
C PHE A 22 -2.30 5.29 3.57
N TRP A 23 -3.38 6.00 3.90
CA TRP A 23 -4.72 5.72 3.39
C TRP A 23 -5.09 6.77 2.36
N MET A 24 -5.84 6.36 1.33
CA MET A 24 -6.35 7.25 0.30
C MET A 24 -7.87 7.10 0.20
N PHE A 25 -8.58 8.22 0.28
CA PHE A 25 -10.02 8.32 0.12
C PHE A 25 -10.36 9.15 -1.11
N ASP A 26 -11.34 8.68 -1.88
CA ASP A 26 -11.88 9.36 -3.08
C ASP A 26 -10.78 9.84 -4.06
N GLU A 27 -9.66 9.12 -4.07
CA GLU A 27 -8.41 9.44 -4.77
C GLU A 27 -7.82 10.84 -4.46
N SER A 28 -8.36 11.60 -3.53
CA SER A 28 -8.02 13.02 -3.34
C SER A 28 -7.61 13.38 -1.92
N LYS A 29 -7.99 12.56 -0.93
CA LYS A 29 -7.61 12.74 0.47
C LYS A 29 -6.62 11.67 0.86
N VAL A 30 -5.43 12.08 1.27
CA VAL A 30 -4.37 11.19 1.73
C VAL A 30 -4.20 11.38 3.23
N VAL A 31 -4.20 10.28 3.98
CA VAL A 31 -3.95 10.27 5.42
C VAL A 31 -2.67 9.47 5.66
N LEU A 32 -1.65 10.13 6.19
CA LEU A 32 -0.40 9.48 6.55
C LEU A 32 -0.59 8.72 7.86
N MET A 33 -0.13 7.48 7.87
CA MET A 33 -0.25 6.58 9.02
C MET A 33 1.12 6.46 9.67
N ASN A 34 1.26 7.02 10.87
CA ASN A 34 2.55 7.10 11.54
C ASN A 34 2.69 5.94 12.53
N TYR A 35 3.75 5.16 12.36
CA TYR A 35 4.09 4.02 13.21
C TYR A 35 5.51 4.18 13.76
N ARG A 36 5.72 3.69 14.98
CA ARG A 36 7.07 3.46 15.52
C ARG A 36 7.71 2.25 14.85
N PRO A 37 9.03 2.08 14.97
CA PRO A 37 9.72 0.89 14.47
C PRO A 37 9.20 -0.44 15.02
N ASP A 38 8.53 -0.43 16.18
CA ASP A 38 7.89 -1.60 16.80
C ASP A 38 6.47 -1.88 16.26
N GLY A 39 5.99 -1.10 15.29
CA GLY A 39 4.66 -1.22 14.71
C GLY A 39 3.56 -0.52 15.53
N THR A 40 3.88 0.16 16.64
CA THR A 40 2.89 0.91 17.41
C THR A 40 2.43 2.14 16.63
N GLN A 41 1.12 2.27 16.38
CA GLN A 41 0.57 3.46 15.76
C GLN A 41 0.72 4.66 16.71
N THR A 42 1.37 5.72 16.23
CA THR A 42 1.57 6.96 17.00
C THR A 42 0.62 8.07 16.59
N GLY A 43 0.08 8.02 15.38
CA GLY A 43 -0.85 9.02 14.91
C GLY A 43 -1.29 8.83 13.47
N ARG A 44 -2.11 9.77 13.04
CA ARG A 44 -2.55 9.93 11.65
C ARG A 44 -2.66 11.41 11.32
N GLU A 45 -2.25 11.78 10.13
CA GLU A 45 -2.19 13.16 9.69
C GLU A 45 -2.83 13.30 8.31
N LEU A 46 -3.68 14.30 8.11
CA LEU A 46 -4.21 14.62 6.79
C LEU A 46 -3.11 15.31 5.99
N TYR A 47 -2.73 14.72 4.86
CA TYR A 47 -1.78 15.33 3.94
C TYR A 47 -2.49 16.40 3.09
N GLU A 48 -1.97 17.63 3.14
CA GLU A 48 -2.56 18.80 2.45
C GLU A 48 -1.90 19.12 1.11
N GLY A 49 -0.89 18.33 0.68
CA GLY A 49 -0.19 18.53 -0.58
C GLY A 49 -0.86 17.84 -1.79
N ASP A 50 -0.10 17.68 -2.88
CA ASP A 50 -0.56 17.06 -4.11
C ASP A 50 -0.76 15.53 -3.94
N PRO A 51 -1.96 14.98 -4.17
CA PRO A 51 -2.21 13.55 -4.05
C PRO A 51 -1.64 12.71 -5.22
N GLU A 52 -1.18 13.31 -6.32
CA GLU A 52 -0.77 12.57 -7.53
C GLU A 52 0.35 11.53 -7.31
N PRO A 53 1.40 11.78 -6.49
CA PRO A 53 2.38 10.75 -6.16
C PRO A 53 1.75 9.52 -5.50
N TYR A 54 0.80 9.74 -4.59
CA TYR A 54 0.08 8.66 -3.91
C TYR A 54 -0.86 7.91 -4.85
N ARG A 55 -1.48 8.60 -5.83
CA ARG A 55 -2.26 7.95 -6.88
C ARG A 55 -1.38 7.04 -7.72
N SER A 56 -0.17 7.51 -8.08
CA SER A 56 0.82 6.73 -8.82
C SER A 56 1.28 5.49 -8.04
N TRP A 57 1.60 5.65 -6.76
CA TRP A 57 1.96 4.52 -5.89
C TRP A 57 0.81 3.52 -5.74
N ARG A 58 -0.44 3.99 -5.60
CA ARG A 58 -1.62 3.10 -5.58
C ARG A 58 -1.74 2.30 -6.87
N ARG A 59 -1.61 2.95 -8.04
CA ARG A 59 -1.66 2.26 -9.34
C ARG A 59 -0.57 1.18 -9.45
N LEU A 60 0.65 1.51 -9.03
CA LEU A 60 1.77 0.57 -9.02
C LEU A 60 1.51 -0.62 -8.07
N ALA A 61 1.06 -0.34 -6.84
CA ALA A 61 0.75 -1.38 -5.86
C ALA A 61 -0.36 -2.33 -6.35
N VAL A 62 -1.40 -1.80 -7.00
CA VAL A 62 -2.48 -2.62 -7.59
C VAL A 62 -1.97 -3.46 -8.75
N ALA A 63 -1.13 -2.90 -9.63
CA ALA A 63 -0.57 -3.60 -10.78
C ALA A 63 0.39 -4.75 -10.38
N GLU A 64 1.15 -4.57 -9.31
CA GLU A 64 2.17 -5.53 -8.86
C GLU A 64 1.66 -6.55 -7.84
N SER A 65 0.45 -6.36 -7.29
CA SER A 65 -0.14 -7.25 -6.28
C SER A 65 -1.05 -8.31 -6.87
N VAL A 66 -1.32 -9.37 -6.11
CA VAL A 66 -2.32 -10.40 -6.40
C VAL A 66 -3.48 -10.33 -5.40
N PRO A 67 -4.69 -10.80 -5.74
CA PRO A 67 -5.79 -10.91 -4.76
C PRO A 67 -5.38 -11.73 -3.54
N PHE A 68 -5.87 -11.36 -2.35
CA PHE A 68 -5.54 -12.04 -1.09
C PHE A 68 -5.78 -13.56 -1.15
N LEU A 69 -6.91 -13.99 -1.75
CA LEU A 69 -7.24 -15.41 -1.88
C LEU A 69 -6.23 -16.18 -2.75
N GLU A 70 -5.69 -15.55 -3.80
CA GLU A 70 -4.62 -16.13 -4.62
C GLU A 70 -3.34 -16.29 -3.79
N TYR A 71 -2.95 -15.25 -3.05
CA TYR A 71 -1.78 -15.27 -2.17
C TYR A 71 -1.83 -16.40 -1.12
N VAL A 72 -2.93 -16.52 -0.36
CA VAL A 72 -3.03 -17.53 0.72
C VAL A 72 -3.18 -18.96 0.20
N SER A 73 -3.64 -19.14 -1.04
CA SER A 73 -3.72 -20.46 -1.68
C SER A 73 -2.36 -21.01 -2.10
N GLY A 74 -1.28 -20.23 -1.98
CA GLY A 74 0.06 -20.62 -2.46
C GLY A 74 0.15 -20.67 -3.98
N ALA A 75 -0.85 -20.14 -4.70
CA ALA A 75 -0.84 -19.95 -6.14
C ALA A 75 0.12 -18.81 -6.49
N ARG A 76 1.42 -19.04 -6.28
CA ARG A 76 2.46 -18.12 -6.75
C ARG A 76 2.42 -18.17 -8.27
N ARG A 77 2.18 -17.03 -8.92
CA ARG A 77 2.38 -16.93 -10.37
C ARG A 77 3.80 -17.43 -10.71
N PRO A 78 3.97 -18.23 -11.77
CA PRO A 78 5.28 -18.65 -12.24
C PRO A 78 6.14 -17.45 -12.64
#